data_AF-A0A7S0F379-F1
#
_entry.id   AF-A0A7S0F379-F1
#
_cell.length_a   1.000
_cell.length_b   1.000
_cell.length_c   1.000
_cell.angle_alpha   90.00
_cell.angle_beta   90.00
_cell.angle_gamma   90.00
#
_symmetry.space_group_name_H-M   'P 1'
#
loop_
_entity.id
_entity.type
_entity.pdbx_description
1 polymer ?
#
loop_
_entity_poly.entity_id
_entity_poly.type
_entity_poly.pdbx_seq_one_letter_code
_entity_poly.pdbx_strand_id
1 'polypeptide(L)'
;DGTLDVWDYFYKQNDPTLSLQIDDDGLFSVAMQDQGSLVAAGSVDGSVYMLELCEGLATMQQNEKQSVQQMLERESKREKNLEARAKEMRQKEKRMAESQEGADGEKPTWAEQETAIEKDFWSTVEAFALKAGADGYGAAPPPSDEIENGTPPQ
;
A
#
# COMPACT_ATOMS: atom_id res chain seq x y z
N ASP A 1 -21.88 -11.17 23.88
CA ASP A 1 -22.29 -9.95 24.60
C ASP A 1 -23.80 -9.79 24.61
N GLY A 2 -24.59 -10.56 23.84
CA GLY A 2 -26.04 -10.58 24.02
C GLY A 2 -26.79 -9.47 23.29
N THR A 3 -26.07 -8.68 22.49
CA THR A 3 -26.61 -7.54 21.76
C THR A 3 -27.13 -7.96 20.39
N LEU A 4 -28.32 -7.48 20.03
CA LEU A 4 -28.85 -7.51 18.67
C LEU A 4 -28.72 -6.12 18.05
N ASP A 5 -27.93 -6.05 16.99
CA ASP A 5 -27.75 -4.83 16.19
C ASP A 5 -28.64 -4.88 14.94
N VAL A 6 -29.47 -3.85 14.79
CA VAL A 6 -30.33 -3.65 13.63
C VAL A 6 -29.74 -2.55 12.76
N TRP A 7 -29.51 -2.89 11.49
CA TRP A 7 -28.89 -2.04 10.49
C TRP A 7 -29.92 -1.62 9.45
N ASP A 8 -30.13 -0.31 9.33
CA ASP A 8 -30.83 0.29 8.20
C ASP A 8 -29.81 1.00 7.30
N TYR A 9 -29.36 0.31 6.26
CA TYR A 9 -28.38 0.85 5.30
C TYR A 9 -28.90 2.00 4.44
N PHE A 10 -30.22 2.19 4.37
CA PHE A 10 -30.79 3.34 3.68
C PHE A 10 -30.65 4.60 4.53
N TYR A 11 -30.78 4.48 5.86
CA TYR A 11 -30.64 5.59 6.79
C TYR A 11 -29.18 5.84 7.24
N LYS A 12 -28.48 4.80 7.72
CA LYS A 12 -27.16 4.92 8.37
C LYS A 12 -26.22 3.79 7.95
N GLN A 13 -25.01 4.15 7.51
CA GLN A 13 -24.06 3.20 6.91
C GLN A 13 -22.90 2.81 7.82
N ASN A 14 -22.51 3.69 8.75
CA ASN A 14 -21.27 3.52 9.52
C ASN A 14 -21.49 2.85 10.87
N ASP A 15 -22.72 2.81 11.35
CA ASP A 15 -23.06 2.37 12.68
C ASP A 15 -24.51 1.87 12.72
N PRO A 16 -24.82 0.93 13.64
CA PRO A 16 -26.15 0.35 13.74
C PRO A 16 -27.18 1.43 14.05
N THR A 17 -28.38 1.23 13.50
CA THR A 17 -29.50 2.15 13.73
C THR A 17 -30.11 1.92 15.10
N LEU A 18 -30.09 0.66 15.57
CA LEU A 18 -30.53 0.27 16.89
C LEU A 18 -29.61 -0.86 17.39
N SER A 19 -29.17 -0.74 18.63
CA SER A 19 -28.46 -1.81 19.35
C SER A 19 -29.24 -2.12 20.61
N LEU A 20 -29.68 -3.37 20.75
CA LEU A 20 -30.51 -3.82 21.87
C LEU A 20 -29.82 -4.96 22.61
N GLN A 21 -29.54 -4.76 23.90
CA GLN A 21 -29.14 -5.84 24.80
C GLN A 21 -30.37 -6.72 25.08
N ILE A 22 -30.37 -7.95 24.58
CA ILE A 22 -31.49 -8.89 24.77
C ILE A 22 -31.25 -9.77 26.00
N ASP A 23 -30.04 -10.26 26.14
CA ASP A 23 -29.62 -11.15 27.22
C ASP A 23 -28.25 -10.72 27.74
N ASP A 24 -27.91 -11.05 28.98
CA ASP A 24 -26.56 -10.83 29.51
C ASP A 24 -25.57 -11.88 28.96
N ASP A 25 -26.09 -13.05 28.60
CA ASP A 25 -25.36 -14.11 27.93
C ASP A 25 -25.27 -13.88 26.40
N GLY A 26 -24.49 -14.72 25.71
CA GLY A 26 -24.34 -14.62 24.25
C GLY A 26 -25.60 -15.06 23.50
N LEU A 27 -25.97 -14.31 22.45
CA LEU A 27 -26.92 -14.80 21.45
C LEU A 27 -26.23 -15.81 20.53
N PHE A 28 -26.92 -16.92 20.23
CA PHE A 28 -26.42 -18.00 19.38
C PHE A 28 -27.14 -18.07 18.03
N SER A 29 -28.43 -17.70 17.98
CA SER A 29 -29.21 -17.77 16.74
C SER A 29 -30.14 -16.58 16.59
N VAL A 30 -30.42 -16.20 15.35
CA VAL A 30 -31.43 -15.22 15.00
C VAL A 30 -32.22 -15.73 13.80
N ALA A 31 -33.54 -15.61 13.86
CA ALA A 31 -34.44 -15.99 12.77
C ALA A 31 -35.53 -14.92 12.61
N MET A 32 -35.91 -14.62 11.38
CA MET A 32 -36.95 -13.65 11.08
C MET A 32 -38.19 -14.38 10.57
N GLN A 33 -39.37 -13.90 10.95
CA GLN A 33 -40.64 -14.40 10.42
C GLN A 33 -40.72 -14.09 8.92
N ASP A 34 -41.40 -14.94 8.14
CA ASP A 34 -41.60 -14.75 6.68
C ASP A 34 -42.24 -13.39 6.32
N GLN A 35 -43.04 -12.83 7.23
CA GLN A 35 -43.68 -11.51 7.07
C GLN A 35 -42.77 -10.34 7.47
N GLY A 36 -41.63 -10.61 8.11
CA GLY A 36 -40.62 -9.61 8.49
C GLY A 36 -40.93 -8.77 9.73
N SER A 37 -42.09 -8.96 10.37
CA SER A 37 -42.48 -8.21 11.58
C SER A 37 -41.90 -8.74 12.88
N LEU A 38 -41.60 -10.05 12.95
CA LEU A 38 -41.09 -10.69 14.16
C LEU A 38 -39.69 -11.26 13.95
N VAL A 39 -38.86 -11.14 14.99
CA VAL A 39 -37.52 -11.72 15.08
C VAL A 39 -37.45 -12.59 16.32
N ALA A 40 -36.94 -13.81 16.17
CA ALA A 40 -36.60 -14.69 17.28
C ALA A 40 -35.08 -14.69 17.47
N ALA A 41 -34.63 -14.47 18.70
CA ALA A 41 -33.23 -14.56 19.10
C ALA A 41 -33.07 -15.68 20.14
N GLY A 42 -32.22 -16.66 19.85
CA GLY A 42 -31.88 -17.74 20.78
C GLY A 42 -30.60 -17.40 21.53
N SER A 43 -30.63 -17.55 22.86
CA SER A 43 -29.49 -17.36 23.74
C SER A 43 -28.80 -18.69 24.07
N VAL A 44 -27.56 -18.62 24.55
CA VAL A 44 -26.72 -19.76 24.92
C VAL A 44 -27.28 -20.51 26.15
N ASP A 45 -28.04 -19.84 27.00
CA ASP A 45 -28.73 -20.44 28.16
C ASP A 45 -29.92 -21.35 27.77
N GLY A 46 -30.31 -21.36 26.49
CA GLY A 46 -31.46 -22.09 25.95
C GLY A 46 -32.76 -21.29 25.93
N SER A 47 -32.74 -20.03 26.37
CA SER A 47 -33.87 -19.11 26.26
C SER A 47 -34.05 -18.64 24.82
N VAL A 48 -35.31 -18.38 24.46
CA VAL A 48 -35.67 -17.81 23.16
C VAL A 48 -36.49 -16.55 23.38
N TYR A 49 -36.00 -15.45 22.84
CA TYR A 49 -36.62 -14.14 22.90
C TYR A 49 -37.32 -13.86 21.57
N MET A 50 -38.57 -13.40 21.62
CA MET A 50 -39.32 -12.99 20.44
C MET A 50 -39.54 -11.48 20.49
N LEU A 51 -39.16 -10.80 19.42
CA LEU A 51 -39.10 -9.35 19.30
C LEU A 51 -39.98 -8.93 18.12
N GLU A 52 -40.69 -7.82 18.28
CA GLU A 52 -41.46 -7.20 17.22
C GLU A 52 -40.72 -5.97 16.68
N LEU A 53 -40.56 -5.92 15.36
CA LEU A 53 -39.96 -4.80 14.65
C LEU A 53 -41.02 -3.74 14.37
N CYS A 54 -40.60 -2.48 14.38
CA CYS A 54 -41.49 -1.39 13.97
C CYS A 54 -41.81 -1.47 12.47
N GLU A 55 -42.95 -0.91 12.09
CA GLU A 55 -43.44 -0.95 10.71
C GLU A 55 -42.44 -0.38 9.69
N GLY A 56 -41.66 0.63 10.09
CA GLY A 56 -40.63 1.22 9.23
C GLY A 56 -39.45 0.30 8.90
N LEU A 57 -39.18 -0.71 9.73
CA LEU A 57 -38.16 -1.74 9.48
C LEU A 57 -38.75 -3.00 8.86
N ALA A 58 -40.02 -3.30 9.14
CA ALA A 58 -40.72 -4.47 8.64
C ALA A 58 -41.25 -4.27 7.21
N THR A 59 -41.60 -3.04 6.82
CA THR A 59 -42.19 -2.72 5.52
C THR A 59 -41.22 -1.96 4.62
N MET A 60 -41.07 -2.42 3.38
CA MET A 60 -40.23 -1.75 2.39
C MET A 60 -40.90 -0.46 1.92
N GLN A 61 -40.24 0.67 2.09
CA GLN A 61 -40.73 1.96 1.59
C GLN A 61 -40.37 2.16 0.11
N GLN A 62 -41.07 3.11 -0.52
CA GLN A 62 -40.89 3.38 -1.94
C GLN A 62 -39.48 3.90 -2.23
N ASN A 63 -38.82 3.31 -3.22
CA ASN A 63 -37.47 3.66 -3.69
C ASN A 63 -36.29 3.26 -2.78
N GLU A 64 -36.51 2.60 -1.64
CA GLU A 64 -35.41 2.11 -0.79
C GLU A 64 -34.51 1.15 -1.55
N LYS A 65 -35.11 0.13 -2.16
CA LYS A 65 -34.39 -0.87 -2.96
C LYS A 65 -33.55 -0.24 -4.07
N GLN A 66 -34.11 0.74 -4.79
CA GLN A 66 -33.38 1.41 -5.87
C GLN A 66 -32.22 2.26 -5.33
N SER A 67 -32.44 2.96 -4.22
CA SER A 67 -31.42 3.83 -3.61
C SER A 67 -30.26 3.02 -3.06
N VAL A 68 -30.56 1.92 -2.34
CA VAL A 68 -29.54 1.00 -1.81
C VAL A 68 -28.78 0.32 -2.95
N GLN A 69 -29.47 -0.10 -4.01
CA GLN A 69 -28.80 -0.69 -5.18
C GLN A 69 -27.85 0.30 -5.85
N GLN A 70 -28.27 1.55 -6.09
CA GLN A 70 -27.41 2.59 -6.67
C GLN A 70 -26.20 2.88 -5.77
N MET A 71 -26.37 2.87 -4.46
CA MET A 71 -25.28 3.02 -3.50
C MET A 71 -24.28 1.87 -3.62
N LEU A 72 -24.74 0.62 -3.61
CA LEU A 72 -23.87 -0.56 -3.74
C LEU A 72 -23.13 -0.60 -5.08
N GLU A 73 -23.78 -0.17 -6.17
CA GLU A 73 -23.16 -0.04 -7.49
C GLU A 73 -22.03 1.01 -7.48
N ARG A 74 -22.23 2.14 -6.81
CA ARG A 74 -21.22 3.19 -6.65
C ARG A 74 -20.01 2.69 -5.85
N GLU A 75 -20.25 2.01 -4.73
CA GLU A 75 -19.17 1.47 -3.90
C GLU A 75 -18.42 0.35 -4.63
N SER A 76 -19.12 -0.56 -5.33
CA SER A 76 -18.48 -1.59 -6.17
C SER A 76 -17.60 -0.98 -7.28
N LYS A 77 -18.04 0.12 -7.88
CA LYS A 77 -17.25 0.83 -8.91
C LYS A 77 -16.03 1.51 -8.29
N ARG A 78 -16.18 2.09 -7.09
CA ARG A 78 -15.09 2.71 -6.35
C ARG A 78 -14.01 1.68 -6.00
N GLU A 79 -14.42 0.52 -5.49
CA GLU A 79 -13.53 -0.59 -5.16
C GLU A 79 -12.76 -1.08 -6.39
N LYS A 80 -13.45 -1.35 -7.52
CA LYS A 80 -12.80 -1.75 -8.78
C LYS A 80 -11.78 -0.73 -9.28
N ASN A 81 -12.09 0.56 -9.17
CA ASN A 81 -11.15 1.62 -9.58
C ASN A 81 -9.91 1.67 -8.69
N LEU A 82 -10.08 1.46 -7.37
CA LEU A 82 -8.96 1.39 -6.43
C LEU A 82 -8.10 0.15 -6.67
N GLU A 83 -8.72 -1.01 -6.89
CA GLU A 83 -8.02 -2.25 -7.22
C GLU A 83 -7.23 -2.12 -8.53
N ALA A 84 -7.83 -1.54 -9.57
CA ALA A 84 -7.16 -1.28 -10.84
C ALA A 84 -5.93 -0.38 -10.68
N ARG A 85 -6.07 0.72 -9.92
CA ARG A 85 -4.95 1.63 -9.62
C ARG A 85 -3.84 0.95 -8.82
N ALA A 86 -4.19 0.14 -7.82
CA ALA A 86 -3.22 -0.61 -7.04
C ALA A 86 -2.45 -1.62 -7.91
N LYS A 87 -3.15 -2.30 -8.82
CA LYS A 87 -2.54 -3.22 -9.77
C LYS A 87 -1.62 -2.51 -10.76
N GLU A 88 -2.02 -1.37 -11.29
CA GLU A 88 -1.19 -0.54 -12.18
C GLU A 88 0.08 -0.05 -11.48
N MET A 89 -0.01 0.41 -10.23
CA MET A 89 1.18 0.83 -9.46
C MET A 89 2.15 -0.34 -9.26
N ARG A 90 1.66 -1.51 -8.85
CA ARG A 90 2.50 -2.71 -8.69
C ARG A 90 3.15 -3.15 -9.99
N GLN A 91 2.44 -3.06 -11.12
CA GLN A 91 3.00 -3.38 -12.43
C GLN A 91 4.04 -2.35 -12.88
N LYS A 92 3.83 -1.07 -12.57
CA LYS A 92 4.77 0.01 -12.86
C LYS A 92 6.06 -0.16 -12.05
N GLU A 93 5.96 -0.47 -10.77
CA GLU A 93 7.12 -0.78 -9.91
C GLU A 93 7.91 -1.98 -10.44
N LYS A 94 7.23 -3.07 -10.82
CA LYS A 94 7.90 -4.24 -11.43
C LYS A 94 8.64 -3.88 -12.72
N ARG A 95 8.01 -3.09 -13.60
CA ARG A 95 8.64 -2.62 -14.85
C ARG A 95 9.83 -1.70 -14.58
N MET A 96 9.74 -0.83 -13.56
CA MET A 96 10.88 0.02 -13.17
C MET A 96 12.04 -0.81 -12.63
N ALA A 97 11.77 -1.81 -11.78
CA ALA A 97 12.78 -2.72 -11.27
C ALA A 97 13.45 -3.51 -12.40
N GLU A 98 12.68 -4.09 -13.33
CA GLU A 98 13.22 -4.80 -14.50
C GLU A 98 14.05 -3.87 -15.40
N SER A 99 13.66 -2.60 -15.56
CA SER A 99 14.43 -1.61 -16.34
C SER A 99 15.71 -1.14 -15.62
N GLN A 100 15.72 -1.11 -14.28
CA GLN A 100 16.93 -0.84 -13.50
C GLN A 100 17.88 -2.03 -13.52
N GLU A 101 17.38 -3.27 -13.42
CA GLU A 101 18.19 -4.49 -13.57
C GLU A 101 18.76 -4.62 -14.99
N GLY A 102 17.99 -4.26 -16.02
CA GLY A 102 18.47 -4.23 -17.41
C GLY A 102 19.55 -3.16 -17.65
N ALA A 103 19.46 -2.00 -16.98
CA ALA A 103 20.48 -0.95 -17.06
C ALA A 103 21.72 -1.25 -16.20
N ASP A 104 21.60 -2.03 -15.13
CA ASP A 104 22.75 -2.50 -14.32
C ASP A 104 23.50 -3.66 -15.01
N GLY A 105 22.83 -4.43 -15.87
CA GLY A 105 23.45 -5.47 -16.69
C GLY A 105 24.34 -4.96 -17.83
N GLU A 106 24.28 -3.66 -18.15
CA GLU A 106 25.06 -3.01 -19.21
C GLU A 106 26.21 -2.14 -18.66
N LYS A 107 26.40 -2.09 -17.34
CA LYS A 107 27.57 -1.44 -16.74
C LYS A 107 28.81 -2.30 -17.01
N PRO A 108 29.91 -1.73 -17.55
CA PRO A 108 31.16 -2.46 -17.71
C PRO A 108 31.57 -3.00 -16.35
N THR A 109 32.02 -4.24 -16.33
CA THR A 109 32.46 -4.91 -15.10
C THR A 109 33.61 -4.14 -14.46
N TRP A 110 33.78 -4.27 -13.15
CA TRP A 110 34.84 -3.58 -12.41
C TRP A 110 36.24 -3.75 -13.04
N ALA A 111 36.54 -4.93 -13.56
CA ALA A 111 37.80 -5.22 -14.26
C ALA A 111 37.98 -4.42 -15.58
N GLU A 112 36.90 -4.20 -16.33
CA GLU A 112 36.93 -3.39 -17.55
C GLU A 112 37.09 -1.90 -17.22
N GLN A 113 36.52 -1.46 -16.09
CA GLN A 113 36.70 -0.10 -15.57
C GLN A 113 38.14 0.13 -15.09
N GLU A 114 38.74 -0.81 -14.35
CA GLU A 114 40.15 -0.73 -13.91
C GLU A 114 41.09 -0.61 -15.11
N THR A 115 40.91 -1.45 -16.13
CA THR A 115 41.75 -1.43 -17.33
C THR A 115 41.65 -0.11 -18.10
N ALA A 116 40.43 0.45 -18.20
CA ALA A 116 40.21 1.74 -18.84
C ALA A 116 40.87 2.89 -18.07
N ILE A 117 40.77 2.87 -16.74
CA ILE A 117 41.39 3.88 -15.85
C ILE A 117 42.92 3.79 -15.91
N GLU A 118 43.50 2.59 -15.87
CA GLU A 118 44.95 2.41 -16.00
C GLU A 118 45.47 2.94 -17.33
N LYS A 119 44.75 2.67 -18.42
CA LYS A 119 45.11 3.15 -19.75
C LYS A 119 45.08 4.68 -19.82
N ASP A 120 44.04 5.31 -19.27
CA ASP A 120 43.91 6.77 -19.24
C ASP A 120 45.01 7.42 -18.40
N PHE A 121 45.29 6.84 -17.23
CA PHE A 121 46.38 7.26 -16.34
C PHE A 121 47.73 7.21 -17.06
N TRP A 122 48.10 6.08 -17.67
CA TRP A 122 49.37 5.96 -18.36
C TRP A 122 49.46 6.87 -19.58
N SER A 123 48.36 7.08 -20.31
CA SER A 123 48.34 8.04 -21.43
C SER A 123 48.61 9.47 -20.96
N THR A 124 48.09 9.85 -19.80
CA THR A 124 48.31 11.17 -19.20
C THR A 124 49.74 11.33 -18.70
N VAL A 125 50.29 10.29 -18.06
CA VAL A 125 51.68 10.25 -17.61
C VAL A 125 52.65 10.36 -18.79
N GLU A 126 52.41 9.61 -19.87
CA GLU A 126 53.21 9.67 -21.09
C GLU A 126 53.11 11.05 -21.75
N ALA A 127 51.91 11.62 -21.86
CA ALA A 127 51.72 12.97 -22.39
C ALA A 127 52.47 14.03 -21.56
N PHE A 128 52.46 13.89 -20.23
CA PHE A 128 53.18 14.77 -19.32
C PHE A 128 54.70 14.59 -19.41
N ALA A 129 55.18 13.35 -19.55
CA ALA A 129 56.59 13.03 -19.77
C ALA A 129 57.08 13.56 -21.12
N LEU A 130 56.27 13.45 -22.17
CA LEU A 130 56.57 13.99 -23.49
C LEU A 130 56.65 15.52 -23.48
N LYS A 131 55.72 16.17 -22.74
CA LYS A 131 55.70 17.62 -22.55
C LYS A 131 56.88 18.11 -21.71
N ALA A 132 57.22 17.40 -20.64
CA ALA A 132 58.40 17.68 -19.83
C ALA A 132 59.71 17.48 -20.61
N GLY A 133 59.75 16.49 -21.53
CA GLY A 133 60.87 16.27 -22.44
C GLY A 133 61.02 17.35 -23.52
N ALA A 134 59.90 17.95 -23.96
CA ALA A 134 59.89 19.04 -24.94
C ALA A 134 60.28 20.40 -24.33
N ASP A 135 59.95 20.63 -23.06
CA ASP A 135 60.16 21.93 -22.40
C ASP A 135 61.53 22.09 -21.70
N GLY A 136 62.41 21.06 -21.71
CA GLY A 136 63.82 21.23 -21.35
C GLY A 136 64.09 21.76 -19.93
N TYR A 137 63.23 21.44 -18.96
CA TYR A 137 63.47 21.73 -17.53
C TYR A 137 63.63 20.41 -16.75
N GLY A 138 64.74 20.29 -16.02
CA GLY A 138 64.98 19.19 -15.09
C GLY A 138 63.84 19.10 -14.07
N ALA A 139 63.28 17.91 -13.92
CA ALA A 139 62.18 17.63 -13.02
C ALA A 139 62.55 18.02 -11.57
N ALA A 140 62.00 19.13 -11.09
CA ALA A 140 61.79 19.29 -9.66
C ALA A 140 60.64 18.34 -9.27
N PRO A 141 60.80 17.51 -8.23
CA PRO A 141 59.72 16.63 -7.79
C PRO A 141 58.50 17.47 -7.37
N PRO A 142 57.27 16.98 -7.62
CA PRO A 142 56.07 17.66 -7.16
C PRO A 142 56.12 17.85 -5.64
N PRO A 143 55.56 18.94 -5.09
CA PRO A 143 55.43 19.09 -3.65
C PRO A 143 54.65 17.88 -3.13
N SER A 144 55.18 17.25 -2.08
CA SER A 144 54.42 16.29 -1.30
C SER A 144 53.24 17.03 -0.67
N ASP A 145 52.05 16.89 -1.28
CA ASP A 145 50.81 17.21 -0.60
C ASP A 145 50.71 16.25 0.58
N GLU A 146 50.98 16.80 1.76
CA GLU A 146 50.75 16.17 3.04
C GLU A 146 49.30 15.68 3.07
N ILE A 147 49.11 14.38 3.26
CA ILE A 147 47.81 13.81 3.60
C ILE A 147 47.51 14.33 5.01
N GLU A 148 46.90 15.51 5.09
CA GLU A 148 46.32 16.01 6.32
C GLU A 148 45.12 15.10 6.65
N ASN A 149 45.35 14.19 7.61
CA ASN A 149 44.32 13.37 8.21
C ASN A 149 43.32 14.29 8.94
N GLY A 150 42.34 14.79 8.19
CA GLY A 150 41.15 15.43 8.72
C GLY A 150 40.28 14.40 9.43
N THR A 151 40.24 14.49 10.75
CA THR A 151 39.35 13.73 11.64
C THR A 151 37.88 14.02 11.29
N PRO A 152 36.97 13.04 11.26
CA PRO A 152 35.56 13.28 10.98
C PRO A 152 34.89 14.05 12.14
N PRO A 153 34.02 15.04 11.87
CA PRO A 153 33.26 15.72 12.91
C PRO A 153 32.16 14.80 13.48
N GLN A 154 31.89 14.99 14.77
CA GLN A 154 30.80 14.35 15.53
C GLN A 154 29.42 14.82 15.09
#